data_AF-A0A947SHA1-F1
#
_entry.id   AF-A0A947SHA1-F1
#
_cell.length_a   1.000
_cell.length_b   1.000
_cell.length_c   1.000
_cell.angle_alpha   90.00
_cell.angle_beta   90.00
_cell.angle_gamma   90.00
#
_symmetry.space_group_name_H-M   'P 1'
#
loop_
_entity.id
_entity.type
_entity.pdbx_description
1 polymer ?
#
loop_
_entity_poly.entity_id
_entity_poly.type
_entity_poly.pdbx_seq_one_letter_code
_entity_poly.pdbx_strand_id
1 'polypeptide(L)'
;ATLAIHLSIRNLKYVEQALTPHYGAKCPVAIAYRATWPDEQIVLTTLEDMRAEVRRRKITRTALVFVGPVFGAARFRDSRLYDADFAHILRNRGKKRDAQAEMPAESS
;
A
#
# COMPACT_ATOMS: atom_id res chain seq x y z
N ALA A 1 -13.19 0.19 -4.55
CA ALA A 1 -12.56 -1.02 -3.99
C ALA A 1 -11.24 -1.28 -4.69
N THR A 2 -10.32 -2.00 -4.05
CA THR A 2 -9.01 -2.37 -4.61
C THR A 2 -8.82 -3.87 -4.44
N LEU A 3 -8.42 -4.55 -5.52
CA LEU A 3 -8.10 -5.97 -5.52
C LEU A 3 -6.58 -6.16 -5.59
N ALA A 4 -6.04 -7.05 -4.77
CA ALA A 4 -4.63 -7.46 -4.82
C ALA A 4 -4.54 -8.95 -5.15
N ILE A 5 -3.72 -9.28 -6.15
CA ILE A 5 -3.58 -10.64 -6.66
C ILE A 5 -2.11 -11.03 -6.60
N HIS A 6 -1.81 -12.10 -5.88
CA HIS A 6 -0.46 -12.62 -5.71
C HIS A 6 -0.14 -13.70 -6.76
N LEU A 7 1.14 -13.77 -7.17
CA LEU A 7 1.69 -14.75 -8.12
C LEU A 7 1.07 -14.73 -9.54
N SER A 8 0.25 -13.74 -9.88
CA SER A 8 -0.59 -13.75 -11.09
C SER A 8 0.11 -13.32 -12.38
N ILE A 9 1.40 -13.02 -12.34
CA ILE A 9 2.15 -12.53 -13.52
C ILE A 9 2.10 -13.52 -14.70
N ARG A 10 2.04 -14.83 -14.43
CA ARG A 10 1.96 -15.87 -15.47
C ARG A 10 0.56 -16.00 -16.05
N ASN A 11 -0.46 -15.51 -15.33
CA ASN A 11 -1.86 -15.65 -15.68
C ASN A 11 -2.54 -14.31 -15.97
N LEU A 12 -1.78 -13.27 -16.35
CA LEU A 12 -2.31 -11.93 -16.62
C LEU A 12 -3.42 -11.92 -17.68
N LYS A 13 -3.38 -12.84 -18.66
CA LYS A 13 -4.46 -12.99 -19.64
C LYS A 13 -5.79 -13.33 -18.97
N TYR A 14 -5.77 -14.26 -18.03
CA TYR A 14 -6.97 -14.62 -17.28
C TYR A 14 -7.43 -13.47 -16.39
N VAL A 15 -6.50 -12.79 -15.70
CA VAL A 15 -6.83 -11.63 -14.86
C VAL A 15 -7.50 -10.52 -15.67
N GLU A 16 -6.95 -10.18 -16.84
CA GLU A 16 -7.53 -9.23 -17.79
C GLU A 16 -8.97 -9.63 -18.15
N GLN A 17 -9.16 -10.88 -18.62
CA GLN A 17 -10.45 -11.39 -19.07
C GLN A 17 -11.49 -11.46 -17.94
N ALA A 18 -11.09 -11.89 -16.75
CA ALA A 18 -11.97 -12.05 -15.61
C ALA A 18 -12.40 -10.71 -15.00
N LEU A 19 -11.53 -9.70 -15.02
CA LEU A 19 -11.80 -8.42 -14.36
C LEU A 19 -12.36 -7.34 -15.29
N THR A 20 -12.09 -7.40 -16.60
CA THR A 20 -12.56 -6.40 -17.57
C THR A 20 -14.09 -6.19 -17.52
N PRO A 21 -14.95 -7.22 -17.40
CA PRO A 21 -16.40 -7.03 -17.30
C PRO A 21 -16.85 -6.26 -16.06
N HIS A 22 -16.05 -6.24 -14.99
CA HIS A 22 -16.41 -5.63 -13.71
C HIS A 22 -15.76 -4.27 -13.47
N TYR A 23 -14.54 -4.08 -13.98
CA TYR A 23 -13.71 -2.90 -13.73
C TYR A 23 -13.51 -2.02 -14.98
N GLY A 24 -13.77 -2.55 -16.18
CA GLY A 24 -13.50 -1.91 -17.46
C GLY A 24 -12.05 -2.05 -17.91
N ALA A 25 -11.81 -2.13 -19.22
CA ALA A 25 -10.48 -2.33 -19.82
C ALA A 25 -9.46 -1.26 -19.41
N LYS A 26 -9.93 -0.02 -19.21
CA LYS A 26 -9.12 1.12 -18.79
C LYS A 26 -8.90 1.21 -17.28
N CYS A 27 -9.34 0.21 -16.50
CA CYS A 27 -9.16 0.24 -15.06
C CYS A 27 -7.66 0.31 -14.72
N PRO A 28 -7.23 1.26 -13.85
CA PRO A 28 -5.85 1.35 -13.43
C PRO A 28 -5.35 0.09 -12.72
N VAL A 29 -4.12 -0.30 -13.04
CA VAL A 29 -3.40 -1.44 -12.49
C VAL A 29 -2.02 -1.00 -12.04
N ALA A 30 -1.61 -1.44 -10.85
CA ALA A 30 -0.24 -1.33 -10.36
C ALA A 30 0.37 -2.73 -10.21
N ILE A 31 1.55 -2.97 -10.76
CA ILE A 31 2.27 -4.24 -10.63
C ILE A 31 3.56 -3.98 -9.87
N ALA A 32 3.71 -4.62 -8.71
CA ALA A 32 4.91 -4.54 -7.88
C ALA A 32 5.73 -5.82 -8.02
N TYR A 33 6.90 -5.70 -8.62
CA TYR A 33 7.85 -6.79 -8.82
C TYR A 33 8.98 -6.68 -7.81
N ARG A 34 9.24 -7.78 -7.07
CA ARG A 34 10.25 -7.86 -6.01
C ARG A 34 10.25 -6.61 -5.12
N ALA A 35 9.08 -6.31 -4.57
CA ALA A 35 8.93 -5.21 -3.62
C ALA A 35 9.98 -5.33 -2.50
N THR A 36 10.53 -4.18 -2.08
CA THR A 36 11.59 -4.00 -1.07
C THR A 36 12.99 -4.53 -1.44
N TRP A 37 13.18 -5.04 -2.65
CA TRP A 37 14.50 -5.48 -3.12
C TRP A 37 15.22 -4.34 -3.86
N PRO A 38 16.56 -4.38 -3.99
CA PRO A 38 17.32 -3.34 -4.70
C PRO A 38 16.89 -3.14 -6.16
N ASP A 39 16.30 -4.16 -6.77
CA ASP A 39 15.84 -4.19 -8.15
C ASP A 39 14.31 -4.31 -8.26
N GLU A 40 13.62 -3.72 -7.29
CA GLU A 40 12.17 -3.48 -7.31
C GLU A 40 11.76 -2.77 -8.61
N GLN A 41 10.60 -3.17 -9.16
CA GLN A 41 9.95 -2.43 -10.23
C GLN A 41 8.47 -2.25 -9.93
N ILE A 42 8.00 -1.00 -10.01
CA ILE A 42 6.59 -0.66 -9.99
C ILE A 42 6.15 -0.28 -11.41
N VAL A 43 5.09 -0.91 -11.90
CA VAL A 43 4.51 -0.66 -13.22
C VAL A 43 3.09 -0.16 -13.03
N LEU A 44 2.83 1.08 -13.43
CA LEU A 44 1.48 1.65 -13.51
C LEU A 44 0.98 1.52 -14.95
N THR A 45 -0.22 0.97 -15.11
CA THR A 45 -0.78 0.60 -16.42
C THR A 45 -2.31 0.44 -16.30
N THR A 46 -2.95 -0.11 -17.31
CA THR A 46 -4.37 -0.44 -17.37
C THR A 46 -4.56 -1.96 -17.45
N LEU A 47 -5.79 -2.45 -17.27
CA LEU A 47 -6.09 -3.88 -17.48
C LEU A 47 -5.77 -4.34 -18.91
N GLU A 48 -6.03 -3.51 -19.93
CA GLU A 48 -5.74 -3.83 -21.33
C GLU A 48 -4.23 -3.83 -21.66
N ASP A 49 -3.45 -2.94 -21.05
CA ASP A 49 -2.03 -2.76 -21.40
C ASP A 49 -1.07 -3.59 -20.55
N MET A 50 -1.50 -4.09 -19.37
CA MET A 50 -0.59 -4.65 -18.38
C MET A 50 0.29 -5.80 -18.89
N ARG A 51 -0.22 -6.61 -19.82
CA ARG A 51 0.53 -7.74 -20.40
C ARG A 51 1.66 -7.27 -21.29
N ALA A 52 1.42 -6.22 -22.08
CA ALA A 52 2.44 -5.64 -22.95
C ALA A 52 3.53 -4.98 -22.09
N GLU A 53 3.15 -4.24 -21.05
CA GLU A 53 4.07 -3.57 -20.13
C GLU A 53 4.99 -4.56 -19.39
N VAL A 54 4.42 -5.64 -18.85
CA VAL A 54 5.18 -6.69 -18.15
C VAL A 54 6.19 -7.37 -19.06
N ARG A 55 5.80 -7.65 -20.32
CA ARG A 55 6.70 -8.25 -21.31
C ARG A 55 7.83 -7.30 -21.70
N ARG A 56 7.53 -6.02 -21.94
CA ARG A 56 8.54 -5.00 -22.24
C ARG A 56 9.60 -4.89 -21.15
N ARG A 57 9.19 -5.03 -19.89
CA ARG A 57 10.07 -4.93 -18.70
C ARG A 57 10.75 -6.24 -18.31
N LYS A 58 10.54 -7.32 -19.07
CA LYS A 58 11.12 -8.65 -18.82
C LYS A 58 10.83 -9.19 -17.41
N ILE A 59 9.66 -8.85 -16.87
CA ILE A 59 9.23 -9.36 -15.57
C ILE A 59 8.80 -10.82 -15.75
N THR A 60 9.65 -11.74 -15.33
CA THR A 60 9.47 -13.20 -15.52
C THR A 60 9.20 -13.96 -14.22
N ARG A 61 9.42 -13.34 -13.07
CA ARG A 61 9.12 -13.91 -11.74
C ARG A 61 7.84 -13.31 -11.18
N THR A 62 7.31 -13.95 -10.15
CA THR A 62 6.06 -13.58 -9.51
C THR A 62 6.08 -12.15 -8.97
N ALA A 63 4.96 -11.48 -9.15
CA ALA A 63 4.73 -10.09 -8.78
C ALA A 63 3.36 -9.97 -8.11
N LEU A 64 3.15 -8.87 -7.39
CA LEU A 64 1.83 -8.48 -6.91
C LEU A 64 1.16 -7.61 -7.97
N VAL A 65 -0.09 -7.94 -8.31
CA VAL A 65 -0.92 -7.17 -9.24
C VAL A 65 -2.06 -6.54 -8.45
N PHE A 66 -2.13 -5.22 -8.45
CA PHE A 66 -3.19 -4.46 -7.82
C PHE A 66 -4.08 -3.85 -8.89
N VAL A 67 -5.40 -4.01 -8.76
CA VAL A 67 -6.39 -3.50 -9.70
C VAL A 67 -7.36 -2.60 -8.96
N GLY A 68 -7.56 -1.38 -9.47
CA GLY A 68 -8.62 -0.52 -8.96
C GLY A 68 -8.44 0.96 -9.28
N PRO A 69 -9.52 1.76 -9.19
CA PRO A 69 -9.49 3.19 -9.51
C PRO A 69 -8.52 4.03 -8.65
N VAL A 70 -8.12 3.52 -7.48
CA VAL A 70 -7.18 4.18 -6.56
C VAL A 70 -5.83 4.49 -7.22
N PHE A 71 -5.44 3.74 -8.26
CA PHE A 71 -4.18 3.96 -8.97
C PHE A 71 -4.28 4.97 -10.11
N GLY A 72 -5.48 5.50 -10.42
CA GLY A 72 -5.70 6.47 -11.49
C GLY A 72 -5.44 7.93 -11.10
N ALA A 73 -5.39 8.24 -9.80
CA ALA A 73 -5.05 9.57 -9.31
C ALA A 73 -3.52 9.75 -9.39
N ALA A 74 -3.06 10.57 -10.33
CA ALA A 74 -1.66 10.92 -10.47
C ALA A 74 -1.12 11.49 -9.14
N ARG A 75 -0.02 10.88 -8.66
CA ARG A 75 0.69 11.12 -7.39
C ARG A 75 0.06 10.46 -6.17
N PHE A 76 0.49 9.22 -5.92
CA PHE A 76 0.71 8.81 -4.54
C PHE A 76 1.73 9.76 -3.93
N ARG A 77 1.31 10.56 -2.93
CA ARG A 77 2.26 11.14 -1.98
C ARG A 77 2.92 9.98 -1.24
N ASP A 78 4.24 10.05 -1.05
CA ASP A 78 4.92 9.13 -0.12
C ASP A 78 4.13 9.09 1.20
N SER A 79 3.89 7.87 1.66
CA SER A 79 3.14 7.64 2.89
C SER A 79 3.95 8.21 4.04
N ARG A 80 3.50 9.33 4.61
CA ARG A 80 4.11 9.91 5.82
C ARG A 80 3.85 9.09 7.10
N LEU A 81 3.32 7.87 6.96
CA LEU A 81 2.98 7.00 8.08
C LEU A 81 4.22 6.59 8.91
N TYR A 82 5.41 6.66 8.31
CA TYR A 82 6.71 6.43 8.97
C TYR A 82 7.65 7.64 8.87
N ASP A 83 7.12 8.78 8.47
CA ASP A 83 7.90 10.02 8.48
C ASP A 83 8.16 10.38 9.95
N ALA A 84 9.43 10.44 10.35
CA ALA A 84 9.81 10.63 11.76
C ALA A 84 9.27 11.96 12.34
N ASP A 85 8.93 12.91 11.46
CA ASP A 85 8.39 14.23 11.78
C ASP A 85 6.85 14.27 11.88
N PHE A 86 6.14 13.14 11.71
CA PHE A 86 4.68 13.11 11.77
C PHE A 86 4.16 12.69 13.17
N ALA A 87 3.61 13.65 13.91
CA ALA A 87 3.06 13.43 15.24
C ALA A 87 1.89 12.43 15.21
N HIS A 88 2.04 11.29 15.91
CA HIS A 88 0.99 10.30 16.09
C HIS A 88 -0.18 10.88 16.91
N ILE A 89 -1.32 11.12 16.26
CA ILE A 89 -2.58 11.55 16.91
C ILE A 89 -3.06 10.53 17.97
N LEU A 90 -2.66 9.25 17.87
CA LEU A 90 -3.18 8.17 18.72
C LEU A 90 -2.29 7.77 19.91
N ARG A 91 -1.40 8.65 20.38
CA ARG A 91 -0.66 8.40 21.64
C ARG A 91 -0.91 9.53 22.62
N ASN A 92 -1.99 9.40 23.39
CA ASN A 92 -2.27 10.28 24.53
C ASN A 92 -1.20 10.03 25.60
N ARG A 93 -0.14 10.84 25.59
CA ARG A 93 0.92 10.80 26.60
C ARG A 93 0.35 11.27 27.93
N GLY A 94 0.23 10.33 28.87
CA GLY A 94 0.41 10.60 30.30
C GLY A 94 -0.77 11.20 31.07
N LYS A 95 -1.49 10.34 31.79
CA LYS A 95 -1.85 10.62 33.18
C LYS A 95 -1.40 9.44 34.05
N LYS A 96 -0.11 9.39 34.38
CA LYS A 96 0.29 8.96 35.72
C LYS A 96 0.47 10.26 36.50
N ARG A 97 -0.51 10.62 37.33
CA ARG A 97 -0.29 11.59 38.40
C ARG A 97 0.20 10.79 39.59
N ASP A 98 1.41 11.09 39.99
CA ASP A 98 2.04 10.62 41.22
C ASP A 98 1.13 10.98 42.40
N ALA A 99 0.75 9.96 43.18
CA ALA A 99 0.07 10.12 44.45
C ALA A 99 1.08 9.78 45.55
N GLN A 100 2.05 10.67 45.78
CA GLN A 100 2.85 10.67 46.99
C GLN A 100 3.38 12.09 47.24
N ALA A 101 2.67 12.88 48.05
CA ALA A 101 3.19 13.88 48.99
C ALA A 101 2.04 14.78 49.46
N GLU A 102 1.49 14.51 50.65
CA GLU A 102 1.24 15.56 51.65
C GLU A 102 0.86 14.88 52.97
N MET A 103 1.85 14.73 53.84
CA MET A 103 1.64 14.74 55.28
C MET A 103 1.76 16.20 55.75
N PRO A 104 0.95 16.62 56.71
CA PRO A 104 1.53 17.35 57.83
C PRO A 104 1.23 16.65 59.16
N ALA A 105 2.23 16.73 60.04
CA ALA A 105 2.12 16.61 61.49
C ALA A 105 1.14 17.69 62.02
N GLU A 106 0.46 17.62 63.15
CA GLU A 106 0.91 17.32 64.52
C GLU A 106 -0.34 17.33 65.45
N SER A 107 -0.23 16.61 66.57
CA SER A 107 -0.75 16.93 67.93
C SER A 107 -2.25 17.14 68.19
N SER A 108 -2.89 16.17 68.86
CA SER A 108 -3.10 16.14 70.33
C SER A 108 -3.83 14.87 70.77
#